data_AF-A0A923YWN3-F1
#
_entry.id   AF-A0A923YWN3-F1
#
_cell.length_a   1.000
_cell.length_b   1.000
_cell.length_c   1.000
_cell.angle_alpha   90.00
_cell.angle_beta   90.00
_cell.angle_gamma   90.00
#
_symmetry.space_group_name_H-M   'P 1'
#
loop_
_entity.id
_entity.type
_entity.pdbx_description
1 polymer ?
#
loop_
_entity_poly.entity_id
_entity_poly.type
_entity_poly.pdbx_seq_one_letter_code
_entity_poly.pdbx_strand_id
1 'polypeptide(L)'
;LRSSDLEALHADLAAGWEPLLIPQDRHRFGGHVTIQNKVTPAVARATLGTLTEEFIPFEFDIVAIDVWRYLDGPWAHIHATTLRRGR
;
A
#
# COMPACT_ATOMS: atom_id res chain seq x y z
N LEU A 1 4.20 7.32 2.16
CA LEU A 1 5.18 7.04 1.11
C LEU A 1 5.16 8.20 0.12
N ARG A 2 6.31 8.68 -0.31
CA ARG A 2 6.42 9.81 -1.25
C ARG A 2 7.32 9.38 -2.40
N SER A 3 6.75 9.26 -3.59
CA SER A 3 7.47 8.92 -4.82
C SER A 3 6.56 9.23 -6.01
N SER A 4 7.02 10.07 -6.93
CA SER A 4 6.31 10.35 -8.18
C SER A 4 6.08 9.09 -9.00
N ASP A 5 7.07 8.18 -9.01
CA ASP A 5 7.02 6.96 -9.79
C ASP A 5 5.97 5.99 -9.22
N LEU A 6 5.84 5.95 -7.88
CA LEU A 6 4.79 5.18 -7.23
C LEU A 6 3.38 5.75 -7.50
N GLU A 7 3.25 7.08 -7.51
CA GLU A 7 1.99 7.75 -7.83
C GLU A 7 1.58 7.49 -9.29
N ALA A 8 2.54 7.55 -10.23
CA ALA A 8 2.32 7.23 -11.64
C ALA A 8 1.94 5.75 -11.82
N LEU A 9 2.69 4.84 -11.19
CA LEU A 9 2.40 3.40 -11.24
C LEU A 9 0.98 3.09 -10.73
N HIS A 10 0.57 3.71 -9.61
CA HIS A 10 -0.79 3.54 -9.10
C HIS A 10 -1.85 4.05 -10.09
N ALA A 11 -1.61 5.20 -10.74
CA ALA A 11 -2.53 5.75 -11.72
C ALA A 11 -2.68 4.83 -12.95
N ASP A 12 -1.58 4.26 -13.44
CA ASP A 12 -1.59 3.32 -14.56
C ASP A 12 -2.37 2.04 -14.23
N LEU A 13 -2.16 1.49 -13.03
CA LEU A 13 -2.92 0.33 -12.54
C LEU A 13 -4.42 0.65 -12.42
N ALA A 14 -4.76 1.80 -11.84
CA ALA A 14 -6.15 2.22 -11.69
C ALA A 14 -6.85 2.42 -13.05
N ALA A 15 -6.15 2.98 -14.04
CA ALA A 15 -6.67 3.11 -15.41
C ALA A 15 -6.90 1.74 -16.06
N GLY A 16 -5.95 0.80 -15.91
CA GLY A 16 -6.07 -0.56 -16.46
C GLY A 16 -7.18 -1.40 -15.81
N TRP A 17 -7.51 -1.12 -14.55
CA TRP A 17 -8.55 -1.83 -13.80
C TRP A 17 -9.85 -1.05 -13.64
N GLU A 18 -10.03 0.08 -14.33
CA GLU A 18 -11.18 0.98 -14.17
C GLU A 18 -12.54 0.26 -14.04
N PRO A 19 -12.87 -0.77 -14.86
CA PRO A 19 -14.18 -1.42 -14.77
C PRO A 19 -14.39 -2.25 -13.49
N LEU A 20 -13.31 -2.57 -12.78
CA LEU A 20 -13.32 -3.38 -11.55
C LEU A 20 -13.33 -2.52 -10.28
N LEU A 21 -13.03 -1.22 -10.40
CA LEU A 21 -12.81 -0.35 -9.24
C LEU A 21 -14.12 0.11 -8.61
N ILE A 22 -14.23 -0.05 -7.28
CA ILE A 22 -15.31 0.53 -6.48
C ILE A 22 -15.00 2.00 -6.14
N PRO A 23 -15.98 2.80 -5.65
CA PRO A 23 -15.75 4.21 -5.34
C PRO A 23 -14.56 4.49 -4.41
N GLN A 24 -14.28 3.58 -3.46
CA GLN A 24 -13.15 3.71 -2.55
C GLN A 24 -11.79 3.61 -3.26
N ASP A 25 -11.67 2.74 -4.27
CA ASP A 25 -10.42 2.55 -5.03
C ASP A 25 -10.09 3.75 -5.93
N ARG A 26 -11.10 4.59 -6.21
CA ARG A 26 -10.98 5.77 -7.08
C ARG A 26 -10.51 7.01 -6.32
N HIS A 27 -10.37 6.94 -5.00
CA HIS A 27 -9.83 8.03 -4.22
C HIS A 27 -8.35 8.29 -4.57
N ARG A 28 -7.92 9.53 -4.37
CA ARG A 28 -6.51 9.90 -4.58
C ARG A 28 -5.59 8.99 -3.76
N PHE A 29 -4.57 8.45 -4.42
CA PHE A 29 -3.58 7.60 -3.77
C PHE A 29 -2.86 8.35 -2.64
N GLY A 30 -2.97 7.80 -1.42
CA GLY A 30 -2.27 8.27 -0.23
C GLY A 30 -1.36 7.17 0.28
N GLY A 31 -0.23 6.92 -0.39
CA GLY A 31 0.65 5.79 -0.09
C GLY A 31 1.04 5.69 1.38
N HIS A 32 0.75 4.56 2.01
CA HIS A 32 1.04 4.27 3.42
C HIS A 32 1.25 2.76 3.61
N VAL A 33 1.80 2.38 4.75
CA VAL A 33 1.89 0.99 5.20
C VAL A 33 1.04 0.87 6.45
N THR A 34 0.09 -0.06 6.46
CA THR A 34 -0.72 -0.34 7.65
C THR A 34 0.13 -1.07 8.68
N ILE A 35 0.26 -0.49 9.88
CA ILE A 35 1.02 -1.11 10.98
C ILE A 35 0.13 -2.03 11.82
N GLN A 36 -1.12 -1.64 12.04
CA GLN A 36 -2.11 -2.41 12.79
C GLN A 36 -3.48 -2.30 12.12
N ASN A 37 -4.26 -3.38 12.17
CA ASN A 37 -5.65 -3.39 11.74
C ASN A 37 -6.50 -4.08 12.82
N LYS A 38 -7.76 -3.65 12.98
CA LYS A 38 -8.76 -4.24 13.90
C LYS A 38 -8.35 -4.28 15.39
N VAL A 39 -7.49 -3.36 15.83
CA VAL A 39 -7.11 -3.20 17.25
C VAL A 39 -8.03 -2.22 17.98
N THR A 40 -8.02 -2.24 19.32
CA THR A 40 -8.77 -1.27 20.12
C THR A 40 -8.18 0.14 19.98
N PRO A 41 -8.98 1.21 20.20
CA PRO A 41 -8.47 2.58 20.16
C PRO A 41 -7.32 2.86 21.15
N ALA A 42 -7.31 2.18 22.30
CA ALA A 42 -6.25 2.32 23.28
C ALA A 42 -4.91 1.77 22.75
N VAL A 43 -4.94 0.59 22.13
CA VAL A 43 -3.75 -0.03 21.50
C VAL A 43 -3.25 0.83 20.33
N ALA A 44 -4.15 1.34 19.49
CA ALA A 44 -3.77 2.21 18.38
C ALA A 44 -3.08 3.50 18.87
N ARG A 45 -3.60 4.15 19.93
CA ARG A 45 -2.99 5.36 20.48
C ARG A 45 -1.63 5.10 21.12
N ALA A 46 -1.48 4.01 21.86
CA ALA A 46 -0.20 3.63 22.44
C ALA A 46 0.85 3.40 21.34
N THR A 47 0.48 2.63 20.30
CA THR A 47 1.35 2.36 19.15
C THR A 47 1.75 3.65 18.43
N LEU A 48 0.79 4.56 18.22
CA LEU A 48 1.08 5.86 17.60
C LEU A 48 2.05 6.70 18.45
N GLY A 49 1.90 6.70 19.78
CA GLY A 49 2.81 7.39 20.69
C GLY A 49 4.24 6.90 20.53
N THR A 50 4.45 5.58 20.65
CA THR A 50 5.77 4.95 20.48
C THR A 50 6.38 5.29 19.11
N LEU A 51 5.63 5.12 18.03
CA LEU A 51 6.14 5.39 16.69
C LEU A 51 6.43 6.88 16.46
N THR A 52 5.68 7.80 17.08
CA THR A 52 5.95 9.24 16.94
C THR A 52 7.27 9.61 17.61
N GLU A 53 7.64 8.93 18.69
CA GLU A 53 8.90 9.17 19.43
C GLU A 53 10.10 8.49 18.76
N GLU A 54 9.91 7.28 18.24
CA GLU A 54 11.02 6.41 17.82
C GLU A 54 11.23 6.33 16.30
N PHE A 55 10.23 6.70 15.48
CA PHE A 55 10.34 6.51 14.03
C PHE A 55 11.33 7.48 13.40
N ILE A 56 12.33 6.91 12.73
CA ILE A 56 13.29 7.64 11.92
C ILE A 56 12.95 7.39 10.44
N PRO A 57 12.68 8.45 9.65
CA PRO A 57 12.45 8.31 8.21
C PRO A 57 13.62 7.61 7.52
N PHE A 58 13.30 6.70 6.60
CA PHE A 58 14.29 5.99 5.81
C PHE A 58 13.81 5.84 4.36
N GLU A 59 14.77 5.64 3.47
CA GLU A 59 14.54 5.37 2.05
C GLU A 59 14.55 3.86 1.79
N PHE A 60 13.77 3.43 0.81
CA PHE A 60 13.72 2.06 0.36
C PHE A 60 13.27 1.98 -1.10
N ASP A 61 13.60 0.88 -1.75
CA ASP A 61 13.16 0.58 -3.10
C ASP A 61 11.91 -0.31 -3.11
N ILE A 62 10.97 0.00 -4.01
CA ILE A 62 9.89 -0.92 -4.37
C ILE A 62 10.39 -1.73 -5.57
N VAL A 63 10.64 -3.03 -5.35
CA VAL A 63 11.29 -3.90 -6.35
C VAL A 63 10.32 -4.75 -7.15
N ALA A 64 9.05 -4.84 -6.74
CA ALA A 64 8.05 -5.68 -7.37
C ALA A 64 6.63 -5.18 -7.07
N ILE A 65 5.69 -5.63 -7.91
CA ILE A 65 4.25 -5.57 -7.65
C ILE A 65 3.77 -7.00 -7.45
N ASP A 66 2.90 -7.20 -6.49
CA ASP A 66 2.32 -8.50 -6.17
C ASP A 66 0.79 -8.40 -6.13
N VAL A 67 0.13 -9.34 -6.80
CA VAL A 67 -1.33 -9.40 -6.95
C VAL A 67 -1.86 -10.52 -6.09
N TRP A 68 -2.77 -10.16 -5.19
CA TRP A 68 -3.42 -11.07 -4.27
C TRP A 68 -4.94 -11.01 -4.43
N ARG A 69 -5.58 -12.17 -4.29
CA ARG A 69 -7.04 -12.26 -4.21
C ARG A 69 -7.46 -12.38 -2.75
N TYR A 70 -8.27 -11.45 -2.27
CA TYR A 70 -8.92 -11.56 -0.97
C TYR A 70 -10.07 -12.58 -1.02
N LEU A 71 -10.09 -13.50 -0.07
CA LEU A 71 -11.07 -14.60 0.03
C LEU A 71 -11.86 -14.50 1.34
N ASP A 72 -12.33 -13.29 1.67
CA ASP A 72 -13.07 -12.99 2.90
C ASP A 72 -12.31 -13.27 4.21
N GLY A 73 -10.99 -13.20 4.17
CA GLY A 73 -10.10 -13.35 5.32
C GLY A 73 -8.71 -13.79 4.90
N PRO A 74 -8.56 -15.02 4.35
CA PRO A 74 -7.32 -15.44 3.73
C PRO A 74 -7.05 -14.68 2.41
N TRP A 75 -5.78 -14.66 2.04
CA TRP A 75 -5.31 -14.11 0.78
C TRP A 75 -4.69 -15.23 -0.06
N ALA A 76 -5.10 -15.33 -1.31
CA ALA A 76 -4.47 -16.21 -2.29
C ALA A 76 -3.53 -15.40 -3.17
N HIS A 77 -2.25 -15.75 -3.17
CA HIS A 77 -1.27 -15.16 -4.09
C HIS A 77 -1.63 -15.53 -5.53
N ILE A 78 -1.64 -14.55 -6.43
CA ILE A 78 -1.92 -14.74 -7.84
C ILE A 78 -0.64 -14.62 -8.65
N HIS A 79 0.08 -13.51 -8.51
CA HIS A 79 1.25 -13.23 -9.34
C HIS A 79 2.10 -12.10 -8.78
N ALA A 80 3.42 -12.28 -8.81
CA ALA A 80 4.40 -11.22 -8.56
C ALA A 80 5.21 -10.93 -9.84
N THR A 81 5.42 -9.64 -10.11
CA THR A 81 6.27 -9.16 -11.20
C THR A 81 7.30 -8.16 -10.69
N THR A 82 8.54 -8.31 -11.14
CA THR A 82 9.64 -7.42 -10.75
C THR A 82 9.54 -6.10 -11.49
N LEU A 83 9.61 -5.00 -10.74
CA LEU A 83 9.78 -3.67 -11.29
C LEU A 83 11.22 -3.54 -11.78
N ARG A 84 11.38 -3.34 -13.08
CA ARG A 84 12.67 -3.00 -13.65
C ARG A 84 12.83 -1.49 -13.54
N ARG A 85 13.93 -1.01 -12.96
CA ARG A 85 14.29 0.41 -13.11
C ARG A 85 14.36 0.72 -14.60
N GLY A 86 13.64 1.76 -15.03
CA GLY A 86 13.82 2.34 -16.36
C GLY A 86 15.29 2.73 -16.52
N ARG A 87 15.84 2.56 -17.73
CA ARG A 87 17.16 3.10 -18.07
C ARG A 87 17.16 4.61 -17.96
#